data_AF-A0A932N631-F1
#
_entry.id   AF-A0A932N631-F1
#
_cell.length_a   1.000
_cell.length_b   1.000
_cell.length_c   1.000
_cell.angle_alpha   90.00
_cell.angle_beta   90.00
_cell.angle_gamma   90.00
#
_symmetry.space_group_name_H-M   'P 1'
#
loop_
_entity.id
_entity.type
_entity.pdbx_description
1 polymer ?
#
loop_
_entity_poly.entity_id
_entity_poly.type
_entity_poly.pdbx_seq_one_letter_code
_entity_poly.pdbx_strand_id
1 'polypeptide(L)' 'MPELYLKSDNTHLGHISDDDLNFLIGHLEEESLTDEDYTIDRMTFEFLKDQGISPNLQAIIEKALGDKDEVEIKYTKS' A
#
# COMPACT_ATOMS: atom_id res chain seq x y z
N MET A 1 5.91 1.28 14.36
CA MET A 1 6.11 0.60 13.07
C MET A 1 4.76 0.51 12.40
N PRO A 2 4.57 1.17 11.24
CA PRO A 2 3.30 1.21 10.56
C PRO A 2 2.81 -0.18 10.12
N GLU A 3 1.50 -0.30 9.95
CA GLU A 3 0.82 -1.53 9.56
C GLU A 3 -0.13 -1.27 8.40
N LEU A 4 -0.26 -2.24 7.49
CA LEU A 4 -1.20 -2.22 6.38
C LEU A 4 -2.38 -3.15 6.61
N TYR A 5 -3.55 -2.72 6.14
CA TYR A 5 -4.80 -3.44 6.22
C TYR A 5 -5.55 -3.35 4.89
N LEU A 6 -6.32 -4.38 4.54
CA LEU A 6 -7.37 -4.23 3.53
C LEU A 6 -8.46 -3.33 4.10
N LYS A 7 -8.84 -2.27 3.38
CA LYS A 7 -9.86 -1.33 3.81
C LYS A 7 -11.25 -1.99 3.88
N SER A 8 -11.51 -2.96 2.99
CA SER A 8 -12.80 -3.63 2.85
C SER A 8 -13.28 -4.32 4.13
N ASP A 9 -12.38 -4.96 4.87
CA ASP A 9 -12.73 -5.82 6.01
C ASP A 9 -11.76 -5.70 7.20
N ASN A 10 -10.80 -4.78 7.15
CA ASN A 10 -9.72 -4.64 8.13
C ASN A 10 -8.83 -5.88 8.27
N THR A 11 -8.73 -6.72 7.23
CA THR A 11 -7.75 -7.81 7.23
C THR A 11 -6.34 -7.24 7.32
N HIS A 12 -5.60 -7.63 8.35
CA HIS A 12 -4.20 -7.25 8.51
C HIS A 12 -3.34 -7.87 7.40
N LEU A 13 -2.59 -7.03 6.69
CA LEU A 13 -1.74 -7.42 5.58
C LEU A 13 -0.27 -7.61 6.01
N GLY A 14 0.19 -6.82 6.97
CA GLY A 14 1.53 -6.92 7.53
C GLY A 14 2.09 -5.58 8.01
N HIS A 15 3.28 -5.64 8.61
CA HIS A 15 4.05 -4.47 9.01
C HIS A 15 4.91 -3.95 7.86
N ILE A 16 5.11 -2.64 7.85
CA ILE A 16 6.00 -1.94 6.91
C ILE A 16 6.96 -1.04 7.67
N SER A 17 8.06 -0.64 7.03
CA SER A 17 8.97 0.37 7.58
C SER A 17 8.38 1.79 7.44
N ASP A 18 8.96 2.76 8.16
CA ASP A 18 8.60 4.16 7.95
C ASP A 18 9.00 4.64 6.54
N ASP A 19 10.09 4.09 5.98
CA ASP A 19 10.52 4.36 4.60
C ASP A 19 9.52 3.81 3.56
N ASP A 20 8.96 2.62 3.80
CA ASP A 20 7.89 2.05 2.98
C ASP A 20 6.63 2.93 3.00
N LEU A 21 6.26 3.44 4.19
CA LEU A 21 5.12 4.34 4.32
C LEU A 21 5.38 5.67 3.58
N ASN A 22 6.56 6.27 3.79
CA ASN A 22 6.95 7.48 3.06
C ASN A 22 7.02 7.26 1.55
N PHE A 23 7.42 6.06 1.11
CA PHE A 23 7.42 5.67 -0.30
C PHE A 23 6.00 5.66 -0.87
N LEU A 24 5.02 5.08 -0.17
CA LEU A 24 3.61 5.11 -0.58
C LEU A 24 3.09 6.55 -0.67
N ILE A 25 3.29 7.35 0.39
CA ILE A 25 2.89 8.77 0.45
C ILE A 25 3.54 9.57 -0.68
N GLY A 26 4.79 9.27 -1.03
CA GLY A 26 5.55 10.01 -2.04
C GLY A 26 5.20 9.66 -3.49
N HIS A 27 4.60 8.49 -3.73
CA HIS A 27 4.33 7.98 -5.09
C HIS A 27 2.84 7.80 -5.41
N LEU A 28 1.98 7.80 -4.41
CA LEU A 28 0.54 7.74 -4.58
C LEU A 28 -0.02 9.13 -4.23
N GLU A 29 -0.72 9.74 -5.20
CA GLU A 29 -1.33 11.05 -4.97
C GLU A 29 -2.38 10.93 -3.85
N GLU A 30 -2.10 11.57 -2.71
CA GLU A 30 -3.09 11.74 -1.66
C GLU A 30 -4.12 12.79 -2.10
N GLU A 31 -5.40 12.42 -2.18
CA GLU A 31 -6.48 13.38 -2.48
C GLU A 31 -6.64 14.41 -1.33
N SER A 32 -6.23 14.05 -0.11
CA SER A 32 -6.15 14.90 1.07
C SER A 32 -4.94 14.55 1.95
N LEU A 33 -4.40 15.55 2.64
CA LEU A 33 -3.33 15.42 3.65
C LEU A 33 -3.69 14.52 4.86
N THR A 34 -4.92 14.02 4.89
CA THR A 34 -5.47 13.17 5.95
C THR A 34 -5.81 11.77 5.48
N ASP A 35 -5.60 11.44 4.21
CA ASP A 35 -5.97 10.14 3.69
C ASP A 35 -4.99 9.09 4.22
N GLU A 36 -5.57 8.06 4.84
CA GLU A 36 -4.83 6.93 5.41
C GLU A 36 -5.01 5.69 4.54
N ASP A 37 -5.50 5.86 3.30
CA ASP A 37 -5.81 4.77 2.39
C ASP A 37 -5.52 5.10 0.93
N TYR A 38 -5.26 4.05 0.15
CA TYR A 38 -4.94 4.13 -1.27
C TYR A 38 -5.63 3.02 -2.04
N THR A 39 -6.14 3.36 -3.22
CA THR A 39 -6.54 2.38 -4.23
C THR A 39 -5.32 1.99 -5.05
N ILE A 40 -5.04 0.69 -5.12
CA ILE A 40 -3.95 0.12 -5.90
C ILE A 40 -4.54 -0.86 -6.90
N ASP A 41 -4.44 -0.52 -8.18
CA ASP A 41 -4.70 -1.43 -9.29
C ASP A 41 -3.39 -2.06 -9.80
N ARG A 42 -3.49 -2.95 -10.79
CA ARG A 42 -2.32 -3.60 -11.39
C ARG A 42 -1.35 -2.61 -12.02
N MET A 43 -1.85 -1.55 -12.67
CA MET A 43 -1.01 -0.55 -13.32
C MET A 43 -0.20 0.25 -12.30
N THR A 44 -0.84 0.67 -11.22
CA THR A 44 -0.23 1.34 -10.07
C THR A 44 0.81 0.44 -9.42
N PHE A 45 0.52 -0.85 -9.27
CA PHE A 45 1.50 -1.79 -8.71
C PHE A 45 2.73 -1.98 -9.61
N GLU A 46 2.57 -2.06 -10.94
CA GLU A 46 3.71 -2.03 -11.87
C GLU A 46 4.51 -0.73 -11.76
N PHE A 47 3.84 0.41 -11.70
CA PHE A 47 4.48 1.70 -11.51
C PHE A 47 5.32 1.75 -10.22
N LEU A 48 4.79 1.29 -9.08
CA LEU A 48 5.53 1.27 -7.82
C LEU A 48 6.76 0.35 -7.89
N LYS A 49 6.69 -0.77 -8.62
CA LYS A 49 7.86 -1.63 -8.86
C LYS A 49 8.93 -0.91 -9.66
N ASP A 50 8.55 -0.17 -10.69
CA ASP A 50 9.49 0.65 -11.48
C ASP A 50 10.14 1.77 -10.65
N GLN A 51 9.44 2.29 -9.63
CA GLN A 51 9.98 3.29 -8.70
C GLN A 51 10.89 2.70 -7.61
N GLY A 52 11.05 1.37 -7.56
CA GLY A 52 11.95 0.71 -6.60
C GLY A 52 11.33 0.47 -5.23
N ILE A 53 10.04 0.11 -5.19
CA ILE A 53 9.37 -0.37 -3.97
C ILE A 53 10.19 -1.46 -3.27
N SER A 54 10.17 -1.49 -1.93
CA SER A 54 10.92 -2.51 -1.19
C SER A 54 10.36 -3.92 -1.44
N PRO A 55 11.19 -4.99 -1.36
CA PRO A 55 10.72 -6.36 -1.53
C PRO A 55 9.64 -6.77 -0.52
N ASN A 56 9.68 -6.22 0.70
CA ASN A 56 8.67 -6.50 1.72
C ASN A 56 7.31 -5.90 1.34
N LEU A 57 7.30 -4.61 1.00
CA LEU A 57 6.07 -3.93 0.61
C LEU A 57 5.50 -4.50 -0.70
N GLN A 58 6.36 -4.86 -1.65
CA GLN A 58 5.96 -5.56 -2.87
C GLN A 58 5.19 -6.85 -2.57
N ALA A 59 5.74 -7.72 -1.71
CA ALA A 59 5.10 -8.99 -1.36
C ALA A 59 3.75 -8.79 -0.65
N ILE A 60 3.64 -7.74 0.17
CA ILE A 60 2.39 -7.38 0.85
C ILE A 60 1.32 -6.96 -0.15
N ILE A 61 1.64 -6.03 -1.06
CA ILE A 61 0.69 -5.53 -2.08
C ILE A 61 0.31 -6.62 -3.08
N GLU A 62 1.26 -7.44 -3.52
CA GLU A 62 1.01 -8.58 -4.41
C GLU A 62 0.02 -9.57 -3.78
N LYS A 63 0.20 -9.89 -2.50
CA LYS A 63 -0.72 -10.74 -1.74
C LYS A 63 -2.10 -10.09 -1.57
N ALA A 64 -2.14 -8.78 -1.33
CA ALA A 64 -3.39 -8.04 -1.17
C ALA A 64 -4.22 -8.06 -2.47
N LEU A 65 -3.57 -7.82 -3.61
CA LEU A 65 -4.18 -7.89 -4.94
C LEU A 65 -4.72 -9.29 -5.25
N GLY A 66 -3.95 -10.36 -4.98
CA GLY A 66 -4.39 -11.73 -5.26
C GLY A 66 -4.84 -11.89 -6.71
N ASP A 67 -6.11 -12.26 -6.94
CA ASP A 67 -6.74 -12.36 -8.27
C ASP A 67 -7.60 -11.13 -8.65
N LYS A 68 -7.62 -10.07 -7.82
CA LYS A 68 -8.42 -8.85 -8.04
C LYS A 68 -7.72 -7.89 -8.99
N ASP A 69 -8.48 -7.03 -9.66
CA ASP A 69 -7.95 -5.97 -10.52
C ASP A 69 -7.43 -4.78 -9.71
N GLU A 70 -8.09 -4.48 -8.59
CA GLU A 70 -7.73 -3.42 -7.64
C GLU A 70 -8.02 -3.80 -6.19
N VAL A 71 -7.35 -3.12 -5.26
CA VAL A 71 -7.62 -3.18 -3.82
C VAL A 71 -7.47 -1.81 -3.17
N GLU A 72 -8.30 -1.55 -2.17
CA GLU A 72 -8.09 -0.43 -1.25
C GLU A 72 -7.30 -0.93 -0.03
N ILE A 73 -6.12 -0.36 0.18
CA ILE A 73 -5.32 -0.59 1.38
C ILE A 73 -5.38 0.64 2.27
N LYS A 74 -5.26 0.43 3.58
CA LYS A 74 -5.09 1.52 4.54
C LYS A 74 -3.92 1.26 5.47
N TYR A 75 -3.30 2.33 5.97
CA TYR A 75 -2.21 2.25 6.92
C TYR A 75 -2.63 2.76 8.31
N THR A 76 -1.90 2.34 9.34
CA THR A 76 -1.97 2.96 10.67
C THR A 76 -0.59 3.44 11.10
N LYS A 77 -0.54 4.62 11.73
CA LYS A 77 0.67 5.14 12.37
C LYS A 77 0.64 4.74 13.84
N SER A 78 1.73 4.15 14.33
CA SER A 78 1.89 3.76 15.75
C SER A 78 2.61 4.84 16.56
#